data_AF-A0A849QSJ1-F1
#
_entry.id   AF-A0A849QSJ1-F1
#
_cell.length_a   1.000
_cell.length_b   1.000
_cell.length_c   1.000
_cell.angle_alpha   90.00
_cell.angle_beta   90.00
_cell.angle_gamma   90.00
#
_symmetry.space_group_name_H-M   'P 1'
#
loop_
_entity.id
_entity.type
_entity.pdbx_description
1 polymer ?
#
loop_
_entity_poly.entity_id
_entity_poly.type
_entity_poly.pdbx_seq_one_letter_code
_entity_poly.pdbx_strand_id
1 'polypeptide(L)'
;MISEISSGILENFETKDTARESSLKLSRKMVRLSGRAIKSIHRGEWDIAEDLLEEVSTLNQEIISELENHPDIFHAGFVENAQQEYAEASILYSILKKDRVPDPAELNVKDPAYLLGMGDVVGELRRVILDLIRLDRPNEGEELLEIMDEIYTTIMLFDFPDALSRGLRRKGDVARSLVERTRGDITNAMEHAKLKERMSELEKKL
;
A
#
# COMPACT_ATOMS: atom_id res chain seq x y z
N MET A 1 -38.79 33.98 -4.12
CA MET A 1 -38.74 32.86 -5.09
C MET A 1 -37.33 32.59 -5.61
N ILE A 2 -36.75 33.34 -6.56
CA ILE A 2 -35.37 33.06 -7.03
C ILE A 2 -34.34 33.22 -5.90
N SER A 3 -34.46 34.28 -5.09
CA SER A 3 -33.52 34.50 -3.97
C SER A 3 -33.58 33.39 -2.92
N GLU A 4 -34.76 32.87 -2.59
CA GLU A 4 -34.93 31.78 -1.62
C GLU A 4 -34.38 30.46 -2.15
N ILE A 5 -34.60 30.16 -3.44
CA ILE A 5 -33.97 29.01 -4.11
C ILE A 5 -32.45 29.14 -4.07
N SER A 6 -31.91 30.31 -4.41
CA SER A 6 -30.47 30.57 -4.37
C SER A 6 -29.89 30.47 -2.95
N SER A 7 -30.59 30.97 -1.93
CA SER A 7 -30.16 30.85 -0.53
C SER A 7 -30.05 29.39 -0.09
N GLY A 8 -31.03 28.55 -0.40
CA GLY A 8 -30.98 27.12 -0.06
C GLY A 8 -29.87 26.37 -0.80
N ILE A 9 -29.56 26.75 -2.04
CA ILE A 9 -28.41 26.20 -2.78
C ILE A 9 -27.09 26.64 -2.12
N LEU A 10 -26.98 27.91 -1.72
CA LEU A 10 -25.79 28.46 -1.08
C LEU A 10 -25.47 27.71 0.23
N GLU A 11 -26.46 27.52 1.10
CA GLU A 11 -26.32 26.82 2.38
C GLU A 11 -25.87 25.36 2.19
N ASN A 12 -26.43 24.66 1.19
CA ASN A 12 -26.01 23.31 0.83
C ASN A 12 -24.55 23.28 0.35
N PHE A 13 -24.12 24.28 -0.44
CA PHE A 13 -22.76 24.36 -0.95
C PHE A 13 -21.75 24.69 0.15
N GLU A 14 -22.10 25.59 1.08
CA GLU A 14 -21.26 25.93 2.25
C GLU A 14 -21.06 24.72 3.17
N THR A 15 -22.14 23.97 3.44
CA THR A 15 -22.07 22.72 4.24
C THR A 15 -21.13 21.72 3.59
N LYS A 16 -21.26 21.53 2.28
CA LYS A 16 -20.46 20.58 1.50
C LYS A 16 -19.00 21.00 1.37
N ASP A 17 -18.74 22.28 1.19
CA ASP A 17 -17.37 22.83 1.13
C ASP A 17 -16.67 22.66 2.47
N THR A 18 -17.38 22.88 3.58
CA THR A 18 -16.87 22.66 4.94
C THR A 18 -16.46 21.21 5.15
N ALA A 19 -17.34 20.25 4.82
CA ALA A 19 -17.05 18.83 4.93
C ALA A 19 -15.85 18.42 4.04
N ARG A 20 -15.79 18.93 2.81
CA ARG A 20 -14.68 18.70 1.89
C ARG A 20 -13.35 19.21 2.45
N GLU A 21 -13.29 20.43 2.94
CA GLU A 21 -12.04 21.03 3.45
C GLU A 21 -11.52 20.32 4.69
N SER A 22 -12.42 19.89 5.58
CA SER A 22 -12.08 19.11 6.76
C SER A 22 -11.55 17.72 6.37
N SER A 23 -12.29 16.97 5.56
CA SER A 23 -11.87 15.64 5.09
C SER A 23 -10.60 15.66 4.24
N LEU A 24 -10.34 16.75 3.50
CA LEU A 24 -9.09 16.93 2.76
C LEU A 24 -7.88 17.06 3.72
N LYS A 25 -8.04 17.76 4.85
CA LYS A 25 -6.99 17.86 5.88
C LYS A 25 -6.73 16.51 6.53
N LEU A 26 -7.79 15.77 6.87
CA LEU A 26 -7.71 14.43 7.45
C LEU A 26 -7.02 13.47 6.47
N SER A 27 -7.42 13.45 5.19
CA SER A 27 -6.82 12.63 4.15
C SER A 27 -5.32 12.91 3.98
N ARG A 28 -4.91 14.19 3.97
CA ARG A 28 -3.48 14.56 3.95
C ARG A 28 -2.73 14.08 5.18
N LYS A 29 -3.36 14.08 6.36
CA LYS A 29 -2.77 13.54 7.59
C LYS A 29 -2.60 12.02 7.47
N MET A 30 -3.63 11.33 6.99
CA MET A 30 -3.66 9.89 6.75
C MET A 30 -2.50 9.46 5.85
N VAL A 31 -2.34 10.08 4.68
CA VAL A 31 -1.20 9.81 3.76
C VAL A 31 0.15 9.97 4.45
N ARG A 32 0.35 11.05 5.24
CA ARG A 32 1.62 11.27 5.94
C ARG A 32 1.90 10.20 6.99
N LEU A 33 0.87 9.74 7.71
CA LEU A 33 1.01 8.72 8.74
C LEU A 33 1.24 7.33 8.13
N SER A 34 0.52 6.97 7.06
CA SER A 34 0.77 5.74 6.30
C SER A 34 2.21 5.67 5.81
N GLY A 35 2.72 6.75 5.20
CA GLY A 35 4.12 6.82 4.77
C GLY A 35 5.14 6.78 5.93
N ARG A 36 4.75 7.22 7.14
CA ARG A 36 5.58 7.05 8.35
C ARG A 36 5.53 5.61 8.86
N ALA A 37 4.37 4.94 8.79
CA ALA A 37 4.21 3.55 9.16
C ALA A 37 5.09 2.67 8.27
N ILE A 38 5.02 2.81 6.94
CA ILE A 38 5.90 2.11 5.98
C ILE A 38 7.38 2.31 6.34
N LYS A 39 7.80 3.55 6.62
CA LYS A 39 9.18 3.83 7.02
C LYS A 39 9.58 3.14 8.32
N SER A 40 8.66 3.00 9.27
CA SER A 40 8.90 2.35 10.58
C SER A 40 8.95 0.83 10.43
N ILE A 41 8.09 0.27 9.58
CA ILE A 41 8.10 -1.14 9.14
C ILE A 41 9.47 -1.52 8.58
N HIS A 42 10.01 -0.74 7.64
CA HIS A 42 11.36 -0.97 7.08
C HIS A 42 12.49 -0.86 8.10
N ARG A 43 12.29 -0.13 9.20
CA ARG A 43 13.26 -0.05 10.31
C ARG A 43 13.06 -1.15 11.37
N GLY A 44 12.05 -2.00 11.24
CA GLY A 44 11.67 -2.98 12.25
C GLY A 44 11.07 -2.36 13.53
N GLU A 45 10.63 -1.10 13.46
CA GLU A 45 9.98 -0.36 14.55
C GLU A 45 8.48 -0.76 14.59
N TRP A 46 8.20 -2.01 14.95
CA TRP A 46 6.87 -2.60 14.83
C TRP A 46 5.80 -1.92 15.69
N ASP A 47 6.09 -1.67 16.97
CA ASP A 47 5.15 -1.01 17.89
C ASP A 47 4.78 0.39 17.39
N ILE A 48 5.76 1.13 16.85
CA ILE A 48 5.54 2.46 16.25
C ILE A 48 4.67 2.34 14.99
N ALA A 49 4.91 1.32 14.16
CA ALA A 49 4.12 1.10 12.96
C ALA A 49 2.66 0.77 13.31
N GLU A 50 2.44 -0.07 14.32
CA GLU A 50 1.12 -0.44 14.84
C GLU A 50 0.35 0.78 15.35
N ASP A 51 0.96 1.57 16.25
CA ASP A 51 0.37 2.82 16.77
C ASP A 51 -0.02 3.79 15.63
N LEU A 52 0.83 3.92 14.61
CA LEU A 52 0.56 4.77 13.45
C LEU A 52 -0.59 4.22 12.60
N LEU A 53 -0.71 2.91 12.43
CA LEU A 53 -1.80 2.29 11.68
C LEU A 53 -3.14 2.41 12.43
N GLU A 54 -3.15 2.31 13.75
CA GLU A 54 -4.35 2.58 14.57
C GLU A 54 -4.80 4.05 14.44
N GLU A 55 -3.87 5.01 14.46
CA GLU A 55 -4.19 6.42 14.24
C GLU A 55 -4.76 6.64 12.82
N VAL A 56 -4.18 6.01 11.81
CA VAL A 56 -4.67 6.05 10.42
C VAL A 56 -6.08 5.46 10.29
N SER A 57 -6.33 4.32 10.94
CA SER A 57 -7.65 3.69 10.98
C SER A 57 -8.71 4.62 11.56
N THR A 58 -8.39 5.27 12.68
CA THR A 58 -9.27 6.26 13.32
C THR A 58 -9.58 7.44 12.39
N LEU A 59 -8.57 7.97 11.69
CA LEU A 59 -8.76 9.05 10.71
C LEU A 59 -9.63 8.62 9.52
N ASN A 60 -9.49 7.38 9.04
CA ASN A 60 -10.33 6.86 7.97
C ASN A 60 -11.81 6.79 8.40
N GLN A 61 -12.07 6.33 9.62
CA GLN A 61 -13.43 6.31 10.18
C GLN A 61 -14.02 7.73 10.32
N GLU A 62 -13.21 8.70 10.76
CA GLU A 62 -13.61 10.10 10.85
C GLU A 62 -13.99 10.67 9.48
N ILE A 63 -13.19 10.42 8.44
CA ILE A 63 -13.48 10.82 7.05
C ILE A 63 -14.79 10.18 6.56
N ILE A 64 -14.99 8.88 6.81
CA ILE A 64 -16.21 8.17 6.39
C ILE A 64 -17.44 8.79 7.05
N SER A 65 -17.38 9.05 8.36
CA SER A 65 -18.48 9.66 9.10
C SER A 65 -18.77 11.10 8.63
N GLU A 66 -17.75 11.90 8.39
CA GLU A 66 -17.90 13.29 7.93
C GLU A 66 -18.51 13.38 6.52
N LEU A 67 -18.25 12.39 5.68
CA LEU A 67 -18.71 12.36 4.29
C LEU A 67 -19.92 11.45 4.04
N GLU A 68 -20.56 10.93 5.09
CA GLU A 68 -21.72 10.03 4.99
C GLU A 68 -22.85 10.64 4.13
N ASN A 69 -23.11 11.94 4.31
CA ASN A 69 -24.12 12.69 3.56
C ASN A 69 -23.56 13.40 2.31
N HIS A 70 -22.30 13.16 1.97
CA HIS A 70 -21.58 13.82 0.87
C HIS A 70 -20.88 12.79 -0.04
N PRO A 71 -21.63 11.87 -0.67
CA PRO A 71 -21.05 10.74 -1.42
C PRO A 71 -20.15 11.19 -2.58
N ASP A 72 -20.47 12.30 -3.25
CA ASP A 72 -19.64 12.81 -4.34
C ASP A 72 -18.28 13.34 -3.87
N ILE A 73 -18.20 13.83 -2.64
CA ILE A 73 -16.93 14.19 -1.98
C ILE A 73 -16.22 12.94 -1.47
N PHE A 74 -16.97 11.97 -0.91
CA PHE A 74 -16.41 10.69 -0.49
C PHE A 74 -15.73 9.98 -1.66
N HIS A 75 -16.30 10.01 -2.86
CA HIS A 75 -15.73 9.43 -4.09
C HIS A 75 -14.70 10.33 -4.79
N ALA A 76 -14.27 11.42 -4.17
CA ALA A 76 -13.19 12.25 -4.71
C ALA A 76 -11.83 11.55 -4.58
N GLY A 77 -10.94 11.83 -5.53
CA GLY A 77 -9.63 11.16 -5.63
C GLY A 77 -8.71 11.37 -4.42
N PHE A 78 -8.92 12.40 -3.60
CA PHE A 78 -8.09 12.62 -2.40
C PHE A 78 -8.39 11.60 -1.29
N VAL A 79 -9.64 11.16 -1.15
CA VAL A 79 -10.04 10.09 -0.22
C VAL A 79 -9.53 8.75 -0.74
N GLU A 80 -9.72 8.48 -2.03
CA GLU A 80 -9.23 7.25 -2.67
C GLU A 80 -7.70 7.11 -2.52
N ASN A 81 -6.94 8.18 -2.78
CA ASN A 81 -5.48 8.17 -2.61
C ASN A 81 -5.07 7.93 -1.15
N ALA A 82 -5.77 8.54 -0.19
CA ALA A 82 -5.47 8.33 1.22
C ALA A 82 -5.73 6.87 1.62
N GLN A 83 -6.87 6.30 1.20
CA GLN A 83 -7.22 4.90 1.46
C GLN A 83 -6.25 3.91 0.81
N GLN A 84 -5.74 4.24 -0.38
CA GLN A 84 -4.71 3.45 -1.06
C GLN A 84 -3.42 3.36 -0.22
N GLU A 85 -2.92 4.49 0.27
CA GLU A 85 -1.71 4.55 1.11
C GLU A 85 -1.90 3.81 2.44
N TYR A 86 -3.10 3.90 3.03
CA TYR A 86 -3.45 3.12 4.22
C TYR A 86 -3.48 1.61 3.96
N ALA A 87 -4.10 1.19 2.84
CA ALA A 87 -4.14 -0.21 2.44
C ALA A 87 -2.73 -0.76 2.21
N GLU A 88 -1.87 -0.03 1.49
CA GLU A 88 -0.47 -0.40 1.27
C GLU A 88 0.27 -0.64 2.60
N ALA A 89 0.20 0.33 3.52
CA ALA A 89 0.88 0.23 4.81
C ALA A 89 0.39 -0.96 5.65
N SER A 90 -0.92 -1.22 5.65
CA SER A 90 -1.55 -2.30 6.43
C SER A 90 -1.24 -3.69 5.87
N ILE A 91 -1.29 -3.84 4.55
CA ILE A 91 -0.96 -5.08 3.85
C ILE A 91 0.53 -5.39 4.04
N LEU A 92 1.41 -4.39 3.85
CA LEU A 92 2.86 -4.56 4.05
C LEU A 92 3.19 -4.99 5.49
N TYR A 93 2.58 -4.32 6.49
CA TYR A 93 2.75 -4.68 7.90
C TYR A 93 2.41 -6.15 8.15
N SER A 94 1.24 -6.58 7.69
CA SER A 94 0.72 -7.93 7.90
C SER A 94 1.60 -8.99 7.22
N ILE A 95 2.02 -8.75 5.98
CA ILE A 95 2.92 -9.66 5.24
C ILE A 95 4.24 -9.84 5.99
N LEU A 96 4.89 -8.75 6.40
CA LEU A 96 6.22 -8.84 7.03
C LEU A 96 6.17 -9.38 8.46
N LYS A 97 5.03 -9.25 9.15
CA LYS A 97 4.76 -9.92 10.42
C LYS A 97 4.36 -11.39 10.27
N LYS A 98 4.09 -11.85 9.04
CA LYS A 98 3.54 -13.18 8.72
C LYS A 98 2.15 -13.41 9.32
N ASP A 99 1.37 -12.34 9.39
CA ASP A 99 -0.02 -12.35 9.82
C ASP A 99 -0.98 -12.46 8.62
N ARG A 100 -2.26 -12.69 8.88
CA ARG A 100 -3.30 -12.68 7.86
C ARG A 100 -3.43 -11.26 7.27
N VAL A 101 -3.40 -11.15 5.95
CA VAL A 101 -3.66 -9.89 5.25
C VAL A 101 -5.11 -9.45 5.51
N PRO A 102 -5.34 -8.21 5.99
CA PRO A 102 -6.69 -7.71 6.26
C PRO A 102 -7.45 -7.49 4.94
N ASP A 103 -8.74 -7.80 4.92
CA ASP A 103 -9.57 -7.54 3.74
C ASP A 103 -10.03 -6.06 3.66
N PRO A 104 -10.57 -5.60 2.51
CA PRO A 104 -11.00 -4.21 2.36
C PRO A 104 -12.05 -3.77 3.38
N ALA A 105 -12.94 -4.67 3.80
CA ALA A 105 -14.01 -4.36 4.74
C ALA A 105 -13.46 -4.17 6.16
N GLU A 106 -12.47 -4.97 6.56
CA GLU A 106 -11.77 -4.80 7.84
C GLU A 106 -11.06 -3.45 7.94
N LEU A 107 -10.49 -2.98 6.84
CA LEU A 107 -9.84 -1.66 6.76
C LEU A 107 -10.84 -0.51 6.55
N ASN A 108 -12.11 -0.78 6.25
CA ASN A 108 -13.10 0.20 5.81
C ASN A 108 -12.60 1.05 4.62
N VAL A 109 -11.97 0.41 3.63
CA VAL A 109 -11.49 1.06 2.41
C VAL A 109 -12.25 0.54 1.20
N LYS A 110 -12.25 1.32 0.12
CA LYS A 110 -12.90 0.91 -1.14
C LYS A 110 -12.04 -0.12 -1.89
N ASP A 111 -12.69 -1.05 -2.57
CA ASP A 111 -12.00 -2.11 -3.34
C ASP A 111 -10.96 -1.56 -4.34
N PRO A 112 -11.23 -0.50 -5.13
CA PRO A 112 -10.21 0.03 -6.04
C PRO A 112 -8.99 0.60 -5.29
N ALA A 113 -9.20 1.28 -4.16
CA ALA A 113 -8.10 1.82 -3.36
C ALA A 113 -7.27 0.69 -2.73
N TYR A 114 -7.93 -0.36 -2.24
CA TYR A 114 -7.28 -1.55 -1.70
C TYR A 114 -6.42 -2.27 -2.74
N LEU A 115 -6.96 -2.52 -3.94
CA LEU A 115 -6.22 -3.18 -5.02
C LEU A 115 -5.04 -2.35 -5.51
N LEU A 116 -5.19 -1.03 -5.59
CA LEU A 116 -4.08 -0.13 -5.93
C LEU A 116 -2.99 -0.17 -4.86
N GLY A 117 -3.36 -0.16 -3.58
CA GLY A 117 -2.43 -0.24 -2.45
C GLY A 117 -1.70 -1.59 -2.41
N MET A 118 -2.42 -2.69 -2.66
CA MET A 118 -1.84 -4.02 -2.83
C MET A 118 -0.79 -4.04 -3.96
N GLY A 119 -1.04 -3.36 -5.07
CA GLY A 119 -0.06 -3.21 -6.15
C GLY A 119 1.20 -2.45 -5.75
N ASP A 120 1.08 -1.46 -4.86
CA ASP A 120 2.22 -0.68 -4.36
C ASP A 120 3.11 -1.47 -3.38
N VAL A 121 2.50 -2.38 -2.60
CA VAL A 121 3.23 -3.29 -1.71
C VAL A 121 4.34 -4.07 -2.44
N VAL A 122 4.16 -4.41 -3.73
CA VAL A 122 5.18 -5.10 -4.53
C VAL A 122 6.50 -4.31 -4.57
N GLY A 123 6.44 -2.97 -4.62
CA GLY A 123 7.61 -2.11 -4.56
C GLY A 123 8.30 -2.16 -3.21
N GLU A 124 7.54 -2.16 -2.12
CA GLU A 124 8.07 -2.22 -0.77
C GLU A 124 8.62 -3.61 -0.41
N LEU A 125 8.01 -4.70 -0.88
CA LEU A 125 8.56 -6.06 -0.74
C LEU A 125 9.90 -6.20 -1.48
N ARG A 126 9.99 -5.67 -2.71
CA ARG A 126 11.27 -5.62 -3.43
C ARG A 126 12.33 -4.87 -2.61
N ARG A 127 11.97 -3.78 -1.95
CA ARG A 127 12.90 -3.04 -1.11
C ARG A 127 13.41 -3.89 0.06
N VAL A 128 12.52 -4.61 0.75
CA VAL A 128 12.92 -5.55 1.82
C VAL A 128 13.88 -6.63 1.28
N ILE A 129 13.56 -7.22 0.13
CA ILE A 129 14.40 -8.25 -0.51
C ILE A 129 15.80 -7.69 -0.83
N LEU A 130 15.89 -6.48 -1.39
CA LEU A 130 17.17 -5.86 -1.69
C LEU A 130 18.00 -5.60 -0.41
N ASP A 131 17.34 -5.22 0.70
CA ASP A 131 18.03 -5.06 1.98
C ASP A 131 18.47 -6.42 2.56
N LEU A 132 17.69 -7.49 2.41
CA LEU A 132 18.11 -8.86 2.78
C LEU A 132 19.34 -9.33 1.97
N ILE A 133 19.35 -9.07 0.66
CA ILE A 133 20.51 -9.35 -0.21
C ILE A 133 21.75 -8.60 0.29
N ARG A 134 21.62 -7.32 0.65
CA ARG A 134 22.72 -6.51 1.20
C ARG A 134 23.25 -7.03 2.53
N LEU A 135 22.43 -7.76 3.28
CA LEU A 135 22.79 -8.40 4.54
C LEU A 135 23.30 -9.84 4.37
N ASP A 136 23.66 -10.26 3.15
CA ASP A 136 24.08 -11.64 2.82
C ASP A 136 23.01 -12.70 3.15
N ARG A 137 21.71 -12.34 3.12
CA ARG A 137 20.56 -13.22 3.45
C ARG A 137 19.58 -13.40 2.26
N PRO A 138 20.04 -13.72 1.04
CA PRO A 138 19.17 -13.75 -0.15
C PRO A 138 18.08 -14.82 -0.09
N ASN A 139 18.31 -15.95 0.58
CA ASN A 139 17.35 -17.05 0.70
C ASN A 139 16.06 -16.63 1.40
N GLU A 140 16.13 -15.66 2.33
CA GLU A 140 14.96 -15.15 3.03
C GLU A 140 14.07 -14.29 2.13
N GLY A 141 14.59 -13.82 1.00
CA GLY A 141 13.82 -13.06 0.02
C GLY A 141 12.94 -13.93 -0.88
N GLU A 142 13.13 -15.25 -0.93
CA GLU A 142 12.35 -16.14 -1.80
C GLU A 142 10.86 -16.15 -1.43
N GLU A 143 10.53 -16.26 -0.14
CA GLU A 143 9.13 -16.21 0.36
C GLU A 143 8.46 -14.87 -0.02
N LEU A 144 9.19 -13.76 0.10
CA LEU A 144 8.67 -12.45 -0.28
C LEU A 144 8.49 -12.31 -1.80
N LEU A 145 9.37 -12.93 -2.60
CA LEU A 145 9.26 -12.96 -4.06
C LEU A 145 8.03 -13.74 -4.51
N GLU A 146 7.71 -14.86 -3.85
CA GLU A 146 6.49 -15.63 -4.11
C GLU A 146 5.24 -14.78 -3.84
N ILE A 147 5.22 -14.05 -2.73
CA ILE A 147 4.11 -13.13 -2.40
C ILE A 147 3.99 -12.01 -3.44
N MET A 148 5.11 -11.46 -3.94
CA MET A 148 5.07 -10.47 -5.02
C MET A 148 4.43 -11.04 -6.30
N ASP A 149 4.74 -12.29 -6.64
CA ASP A 149 4.17 -12.99 -7.81
C ASP A 149 2.67 -13.29 -7.63
N GLU A 150 2.25 -13.65 -6.42
CA GLU A 150 0.84 -13.85 -6.05
C GLU A 150 0.04 -12.54 -6.17
N ILE A 151 0.58 -11.43 -5.66
CA ILE A 151 -0.04 -10.10 -5.81
C ILE A 151 -0.18 -9.74 -7.28
N TYR A 152 0.89 -9.89 -8.07
CA TYR A 152 0.86 -9.62 -9.51
C TYR A 152 -0.21 -10.46 -10.22
N THR A 153 -0.24 -11.77 -9.96
CA THR A 153 -1.20 -12.69 -10.59
C THR A 153 -2.63 -12.33 -10.20
N THR A 154 -2.86 -11.97 -8.94
CA THR A 154 -4.17 -11.54 -8.43
C THR A 154 -4.63 -10.25 -9.12
N ILE A 155 -3.76 -9.24 -9.22
CA ILE A 155 -4.07 -7.98 -9.91
C ILE A 155 -4.45 -8.21 -11.38
N MET A 156 -3.77 -9.15 -12.05
CA MET A 156 -4.04 -9.49 -13.44
C MET A 156 -5.41 -10.16 -13.69
N LEU A 157 -6.08 -10.67 -12.65
CA LEU A 157 -7.44 -11.21 -12.76
C LEU A 157 -8.48 -10.10 -12.99
N PHE A 158 -8.17 -8.87 -12.60
CA PHE A 158 -9.09 -7.73 -12.69
C PHE A 158 -9.03 -7.06 -14.07
N ASP A 159 -9.46 -7.78 -15.12
CA ASP A 159 -9.58 -7.26 -16.49
C ASP A 159 -10.85 -6.39 -16.65
N PHE A 160 -10.84 -5.23 -15.99
CA PHE A 160 -11.91 -4.24 -16.05
C PHE A 160 -11.43 -2.93 -16.69
N PRO A 161 -12.34 -2.17 -17.33
CA PRO A 161 -12.01 -0.83 -17.81
C PRO A 161 -11.46 0.07 -16.70
N ASP A 162 -10.53 0.97 -17.06
CA ASP A 162 -9.91 1.91 -16.12
C ASP A 162 -10.92 2.78 -15.35
N ALA A 163 -12.11 3.00 -15.90
CA ALA A 163 -13.19 3.72 -15.20
C ALA A 163 -13.63 3.01 -13.90
N LEU A 164 -13.49 1.68 -13.82
CA LEU A 164 -13.79 0.88 -12.64
C LEU A 164 -12.53 0.57 -11.82
N SER A 165 -11.43 0.22 -12.50
CA SER A 165 -10.20 -0.24 -11.85
C SER A 165 -9.22 0.89 -11.49
N ARG A 166 -9.52 2.14 -11.88
CA ARG A 166 -8.78 3.36 -11.51
C ARG A 166 -7.27 3.29 -11.80
N GLY A 167 -6.89 2.63 -12.90
CA GLY A 167 -5.49 2.50 -13.32
C GLY A 167 -4.75 1.27 -12.79
N LEU A 168 -5.47 0.29 -12.23
CA LEU A 168 -4.92 -0.98 -11.74
C LEU A 168 -4.07 -1.71 -12.78
N ARG A 169 -4.43 -1.66 -14.07
CA ARG A 169 -3.66 -2.28 -15.15
C ARG A 169 -2.21 -1.78 -15.19
N ARG A 170 -2.01 -0.47 -15.01
CA ARG A 170 -0.67 0.13 -14.96
C ARG A 170 0.12 -0.35 -13.74
N LYS A 171 -0.54 -0.54 -12.59
CA LYS A 171 0.09 -1.14 -11.40
C LYS A 171 0.49 -2.58 -11.67
N GLY A 172 -0.35 -3.37 -12.34
CA GLY A 172 -0.04 -4.74 -12.76
C GLY A 172 1.20 -4.82 -13.66
N ASP A 173 1.34 -3.93 -14.64
CA ASP A 173 2.52 -3.88 -15.51
C ASP A 173 3.81 -3.51 -14.75
N VAL A 174 3.72 -2.58 -13.79
CA VAL A 174 4.84 -2.23 -12.90
C VAL A 174 5.19 -3.43 -12.00
N ALA A 175 4.20 -4.07 -11.37
CA ALA A 175 4.39 -5.23 -10.52
C ALA A 175 5.10 -6.36 -11.28
N ARG A 176 4.67 -6.67 -12.51
CA ARG A 176 5.34 -7.64 -13.40
C ARG A 176 6.82 -7.33 -13.55
N SER A 177 7.14 -6.07 -13.90
CA SER A 177 8.54 -5.67 -14.09
C SER A 177 9.37 -5.80 -12.82
N LEU A 178 8.78 -5.47 -11.66
CA LEU A 178 9.46 -5.60 -10.37
C LEU A 178 9.69 -7.06 -9.98
N VAL A 179 8.70 -7.94 -10.16
CA VAL A 179 8.83 -9.38 -9.91
C VAL A 179 9.97 -9.97 -10.74
N GLU A 180 9.98 -9.76 -12.05
CA GLU A 180 11.02 -10.31 -12.94
C GLU A 180 12.43 -9.83 -12.56
N ARG A 181 12.59 -8.54 -12.28
CA ARG A 181 13.88 -7.98 -11.85
C ARG A 181 14.32 -8.56 -10.51
N THR A 182 13.40 -8.72 -9.56
CA THR A 182 13.69 -9.23 -8.21
C THR A 182 14.10 -10.69 -8.24
N ARG A 183 13.45 -11.49 -9.10
CA ARG A 183 13.85 -12.88 -9.37
C ARG A 183 15.29 -12.98 -9.86
N GLY A 184 15.68 -12.11 -10.80
CA GLY A 184 17.07 -12.02 -11.27
C GLY A 184 18.06 -11.62 -10.17
N ASP A 185 17.71 -10.62 -9.35
CA ASP A 185 18.55 -10.15 -8.24
C ASP A 185 18.79 -11.25 -7.19
N ILE A 186 17.74 -11.96 -6.76
CA ILE A 186 17.83 -13.09 -5.82
C ILE A 186 18.69 -14.21 -6.40
N THR A 187 18.42 -14.63 -7.65
CA THR A 187 19.16 -15.72 -8.30
C THR A 187 20.66 -15.44 -8.32
N ASN A 188 21.04 -14.22 -8.72
CA ASN A 188 22.44 -13.81 -8.75
C ASN A 188 23.04 -13.82 -7.33
N ALA A 189 22.34 -13.26 -6.34
CA ALA A 189 22.82 -13.21 -4.96
C ALA A 189 23.02 -14.62 -4.36
N MET A 190 22.13 -15.57 -4.64
CA MET A 190 22.27 -16.95 -4.19
C MET A 190 23.47 -17.65 -4.82
N GLU A 191 23.70 -17.49 -6.13
CA GLU A 191 24.88 -18.07 -6.79
C GLU A 191 26.18 -17.46 -6.27
N HIS A 192 26.20 -16.16 -6.00
CA HIS A 192 27.33 -15.50 -5.33
C HIS A 192 27.59 -16.08 -3.92
N ALA A 193 26.54 -16.32 -3.13
CA ALA A 193 26.68 -16.92 -1.81
C ALA A 193 27.25 -18.35 -1.88
N LYS A 194 26.75 -19.19 -2.79
CA LYS A 194 27.28 -20.55 -3.03
C LYS A 194 28.74 -20.53 -3.46
N LEU A 195 29.13 -19.58 -4.30
CA LEU A 195 30.52 -19.43 -4.74
C LEU A 195 31.43 -19.05 -3.55
N LYS A 196 31.01 -18.10 -2.71
CA LYS A 196 31.74 -17.67 -1.50
C LYS A 196 31.95 -18.83 -0.53
N GLU A 197 30.93 -19.67 -0.35
CA GLU A 197 31.02 -20.89 0.46
C GLU A 197 32.06 -21.88 -0.10
N ARG A 198 31.96 -22.22 -1.40
CA ARG A 198 32.91 -23.14 -2.06
C ARG A 198 34.36 -22.63 -2.02
N MET A 199 34.57 -21.33 -2.16
CA MET A 199 35.90 -20.72 -2.03
C MET A 199 36.45 -20.87 -0.60
N SER A 200 35.61 -20.65 0.40
CA SER A 200 35.99 -20.81 1.81
C SER A 200 36.32 -22.26 2.16
N GLU A 201 35.59 -23.23 1.57
CA GLU A 201 35.90 -24.66 1.72
C GLU A 201 37.22 -25.05 1.07
N LEU A 202 37.54 -24.46 -0.08
CA LEU A 202 38.80 -24.69 -0.78
C LEU A 202 39.98 -24.15 0.04
N GLU A 203 39.86 -22.94 0.59
CA GLU A 203 40.88 -22.33 1.45
C GLU A 203 41.19 -23.18 2.68
N LYS A 204 40.17 -23.78 3.31
CA LYS A 204 40.34 -24.68 4.47
C LYS A 204 41.04 -26.00 4.13
N LYS A 205 41.08 -26.39 2.86
CA LYS A 205 41.68 -27.64 2.38
C LYS A 205 43.13 -27.45 1.90
N LEU A 206 43.58 -26.21 1.75
CA LEU A 206 44.96 -25.81 1.40
C LEU A 206 45.78 -25.59 2.67
#